data_AF-A0A5A7R6W2-F1
#
_entry.id   AF-A0A5A7R6W2-F1
#
_cell.length_a   1.000
_cell.length_b   1.000
_cell.length_c   1.000
_cell.angle_alpha   90.00
_cell.angle_beta   90.00
_cell.angle_gamma   90.00
#
_symmetry.space_group_name_H-M   'P 1'
#
loop_
_entity.id
_entity.type
_entity.pdbx_description
1 polymer ?
#
loop_
_entity_poly.entity_id
_entity_poly.type
_entity_poly.pdbx_seq_one_letter_code
_entity_poly.pdbx_strand_id
1 'polypeptide(L)'
;MSRFLDSLYHAWKSLDLFVDIGRLNMRARYYKEIAELYEQEQNLEQAIVYYDKAADLFQSEDMTTSAYQCKQKVAQYAAQLEQEKSKHLLNAGICQLCKNDIVAINNALGQYQDLDPTFSGTLKDFDSMTQPDAWKTTLLLRVKEALKAKELQEDDLT
;
A
#
# COMPACT_ATOMS: atom_id res chain seq x y z
N MET A 1 -19.92 -12.64 -5.81
CA MET A 1 -20.22 -12.19 -4.44
C MET A 1 -20.53 -13.34 -3.47
N SER A 2 -21.41 -14.30 -3.77
CA SER A 2 -21.76 -15.39 -2.81
C SER A 2 -20.62 -16.37 -2.52
N ARG A 3 -19.92 -16.86 -3.56
CA ARG A 3 -18.88 -17.90 -3.41
C ARG A 3 -17.71 -17.50 -2.51
N PHE A 4 -17.34 -16.22 -2.47
CA PHE A 4 -16.28 -15.70 -1.61
C PHE A 4 -16.70 -15.71 -0.14
N LEU A 5 -17.89 -15.17 0.16
CA LEU A 5 -18.42 -15.12 1.52
C LEU A 5 -18.65 -16.52 2.09
N ASP A 6 -19.14 -17.44 1.27
CA ASP A 6 -19.33 -18.83 1.66
C ASP A 6 -17.98 -19.50 2.00
N SER A 7 -16.98 -19.34 1.12
CA SER A 7 -15.63 -19.90 1.32
C SER A 7 -14.93 -19.29 2.54
N LEU A 8 -15.05 -17.97 2.72
CA LEU A 8 -14.50 -17.26 3.87
C LEU A 8 -15.15 -17.73 5.17
N TYR A 9 -16.49 -17.86 5.20
CA TYR A 9 -17.23 -18.33 6.36
C TYR A 9 -16.83 -19.76 6.75
N HIS A 10 -16.69 -20.66 5.78
CA HIS A 10 -16.24 -22.03 6.04
C HIS A 10 -14.79 -22.09 6.56
N ALA A 11 -13.90 -21.28 6.01
CA ALA A 11 -12.51 -21.18 6.47
C ALA A 11 -12.43 -20.60 7.89
N TRP A 12 -13.23 -19.57 8.21
CA TRP A 12 -13.28 -18.97 9.54
C TRP A 12 -13.85 -19.91 10.59
N LYS A 13 -14.93 -20.63 10.26
CA LYS A 13 -15.51 -21.62 11.16
C LYS A 13 -14.55 -22.79 11.44
N SER A 14 -13.80 -23.21 10.43
CA SER A 14 -12.77 -24.24 10.59
C SER A 14 -11.61 -23.72 11.45
N LEU A 15 -11.19 -22.47 11.23
CA LEU A 15 -10.15 -21.81 12.01
C LEU A 15 -10.49 -21.80 13.51
N ASP A 16 -11.72 -21.40 13.86
CA ASP A 16 -12.23 -21.36 15.24
C ASP A 16 -12.23 -22.75 15.88
N LEU A 17 -12.72 -23.76 15.15
CA LEU A 17 -12.68 -25.16 15.61
C LEU A 17 -11.25 -25.64 15.90
N PHE A 18 -10.27 -25.28 15.05
CA PHE A 18 -8.87 -25.69 15.27
C PHE A 18 -8.16 -24.90 16.36
N VAL A 19 -8.66 -23.71 16.74
CA VAL A 19 -8.25 -23.01 17.96
C VAL A 19 -8.63 -23.83 19.18
N ASP A 20 -9.87 -24.32 19.25
CA ASP A 20 -10.37 -25.13 20.38
C ASP A 20 -9.65 -26.48 20.50
N ILE A 21 -9.27 -27.08 19.36
CA ILE A 21 -8.55 -28.36 19.32
C ILE A 21 -7.03 -28.17 19.57
N GLY A 22 -6.52 -26.94 19.54
CA GLY A 22 -5.10 -26.63 19.79
C GLY A 22 -4.14 -27.11 18.69
N ARG A 23 -4.62 -27.31 17.45
CA ARG A 23 -3.80 -27.78 16.33
C ARG A 23 -3.27 -26.59 15.51
N LEU A 24 -2.15 -26.02 15.97
CA LEU A 24 -1.55 -24.81 15.41
C LEU A 24 -1.19 -24.94 13.92
N ASN A 25 -0.70 -26.11 13.48
CA ASN A 25 -0.38 -26.36 12.06
C ASN A 25 -1.60 -26.26 11.14
N MET A 26 -2.76 -26.76 11.55
CA MET A 26 -3.98 -26.67 10.75
C MET A 26 -4.50 -25.24 10.75
N ARG A 27 -4.44 -24.56 11.90
CA ARG A 27 -4.79 -23.15 12.04
C ARG A 27 -3.97 -22.25 11.11
N ALA A 28 -2.66 -22.47 11.01
CA ALA A 28 -1.78 -21.71 10.13
C ALA A 28 -2.13 -21.90 8.64
N ARG A 29 -2.51 -23.12 8.23
CA ARG A 29 -2.99 -23.40 6.87
C ARG A 29 -4.28 -22.66 6.54
N TYR A 30 -5.26 -22.64 7.45
CA TYR A 30 -6.50 -21.89 7.25
C TYR A 30 -6.27 -20.38 7.21
N TYR A 31 -5.35 -19.83 8.01
CA TYR A 31 -4.99 -18.41 7.88
C TYR A 31 -4.39 -18.07 6.52
N LYS A 32 -3.52 -18.95 6.00
CA LYS A 32 -2.97 -18.79 4.65
C LYS A 32 -4.08 -18.85 3.59
N GLU A 33 -5.01 -19.78 3.70
CA GLU A 33 -6.15 -19.92 2.77
C GLU A 33 -7.06 -18.68 2.80
N ILE A 34 -7.34 -18.13 3.99
CA ILE A 34 -8.08 -16.86 4.14
C ILE A 34 -7.32 -15.71 3.46
N ALA A 35 -5.99 -15.67 3.58
CA ALA A 35 -5.18 -14.65 2.92
C ALA A 35 -5.22 -14.77 1.38
N GLU A 36 -5.18 -15.99 0.84
CA GLU A 36 -5.34 -16.26 -0.60
C GLU A 36 -6.74 -15.87 -1.11
N LEU A 37 -7.78 -16.02 -0.30
CA LEU A 37 -9.12 -15.52 -0.64
C LEU A 37 -9.13 -13.98 -0.75
N TYR A 38 -8.51 -13.27 0.20
CA TYR A 38 -8.40 -11.81 0.14
C TYR A 38 -7.53 -11.32 -1.04
N GLU A 39 -6.54 -12.11 -1.45
CA GLU A 39 -5.75 -11.86 -2.66
C GLU A 39 -6.63 -11.88 -3.93
N GLN A 40 -7.56 -12.83 -4.03
CA GLN A 40 -8.48 -12.92 -5.17
C GLN A 40 -9.44 -11.72 -5.26
N GLU A 41 -9.85 -11.16 -4.13
CA GLU A 41 -10.69 -9.95 -4.05
C GLU A 41 -9.88 -8.64 -4.19
N GLN A 42 -8.57 -8.72 -4.48
CA GLN A 42 -7.63 -7.58 -4.50
C GLN A 42 -7.56 -6.76 -3.21
N ASN A 43 -7.99 -7.31 -2.08
CA ASN A 43 -7.88 -6.66 -0.78
C ASN A 43 -6.52 -6.98 -0.14
N LEU A 44 -5.48 -6.30 -0.64
CA LEU A 44 -4.10 -6.51 -0.22
C LEU A 44 -3.88 -6.17 1.26
N GLU A 45 -4.62 -5.18 1.80
CA GLU A 45 -4.50 -4.77 3.21
C GLU A 45 -4.85 -5.92 4.17
N GLN A 46 -5.99 -6.59 3.94
CA GLN A 46 -6.37 -7.74 4.76
C GLN A 46 -5.50 -8.96 4.48
N ALA A 47 -5.11 -9.19 3.23
CA ALA A 47 -4.23 -10.31 2.87
C ALA A 47 -2.91 -10.28 3.64
N ILE A 48 -2.27 -9.10 3.75
CA ILE A 48 -1.02 -8.92 4.50
C ILE A 48 -1.19 -9.35 5.97
N VAL A 49 -2.24 -8.87 6.64
CA VAL A 49 -2.49 -9.16 8.06
C VAL A 49 -2.65 -10.66 8.31
N TYR A 50 -3.35 -11.37 7.42
CA TYR A 50 -3.56 -12.82 7.58
C TYR A 50 -2.34 -13.65 7.20
N TYR A 51 -1.56 -13.23 6.19
CA TYR A 51 -0.28 -13.88 5.88
C TYR A 51 0.73 -13.72 7.02
N ASP A 52 0.74 -12.58 7.70
CA ASP A 52 1.63 -12.34 8.85
C ASP A 52 1.28 -13.25 10.03
N LYS A 53 -0.01 -13.33 10.38
CA LYS A 53 -0.52 -14.28 11.38
C LYS A 53 -0.20 -15.74 11.04
N ALA A 54 -0.28 -16.11 9.76
CA ALA A 54 0.10 -17.45 9.31
C ALA A 54 1.60 -17.69 9.46
N ALA A 55 2.44 -16.69 9.15
CA ALA A 55 3.89 -16.78 9.25
C ALA A 55 4.35 -17.01 10.71
N ASP A 56 3.77 -16.30 11.67
CA ASP A 56 4.09 -16.43 13.10
C ASP A 56 3.78 -17.84 13.61
N LEU A 57 2.62 -18.38 13.25
CA LEU A 57 2.22 -19.73 13.65
C LEU A 57 3.06 -20.82 12.98
N PHE A 58 3.42 -20.64 11.70
CA PHE A 58 4.35 -21.56 11.04
C PHE A 58 5.75 -21.49 11.65
N GLN A 59 6.18 -20.31 12.09
CA GLN A 59 7.46 -20.16 12.76
C GLN A 59 7.47 -20.80 14.15
N SER A 60 6.36 -20.75 14.90
CA SER A 60 6.26 -21.44 16.19
C SER A 60 6.26 -22.97 16.09
N GLU A 61 5.87 -23.52 14.94
CA GLU A 61 5.80 -24.97 14.68
C GLU A 61 7.04 -25.47 13.89
N ASP A 62 8.12 -24.69 13.84
CA ASP A 62 9.36 -24.98 13.10
C ASP A 62 9.18 -25.20 11.57
N MET A 63 8.03 -24.80 11.02
CA MET A 63 7.73 -24.84 9.59
C MET A 63 8.32 -23.63 8.85
N THR A 64 9.64 -23.56 8.84
CA THR A 64 10.40 -22.42 8.30
C THR A 64 10.11 -22.13 6.83
N THR A 65 10.03 -23.15 5.96
CA THR A 65 9.74 -22.96 4.53
C THR A 65 8.39 -22.26 4.29
N SER A 66 7.34 -22.69 4.99
CA SER A 66 6.01 -22.09 4.87
C SER A 66 5.96 -20.68 5.47
N ALA A 67 6.67 -20.45 6.58
CA ALA A 67 6.82 -19.12 7.16
C ALA A 67 7.53 -18.16 6.19
N TYR A 68 8.63 -18.57 5.55
CA TYR A 68 9.35 -17.74 4.58
C TYR A 68 8.49 -17.40 3.36
N GLN A 69 7.70 -18.35 2.84
CA GLN A 69 6.76 -18.08 1.75
C GLN A 69 5.71 -17.03 2.14
N CYS A 70 5.16 -17.11 3.35
CA CYS A 70 4.19 -16.13 3.84
C CYS A 70 4.85 -14.75 4.02
N LYS A 71 6.04 -14.68 4.61
CA LYS A 71 6.79 -13.41 4.77
C LYS A 71 7.16 -12.77 3.43
N GLN A 72 7.54 -13.58 2.44
CA GLN A 72 7.82 -13.08 1.09
C GLN A 72 6.56 -12.45 0.48
N LYS A 73 5.40 -13.09 0.63
CA LYS A 73 4.11 -12.56 0.17
C LYS A 73 3.73 -11.26 0.89
N VAL A 74 3.90 -11.18 2.21
CA VAL A 74 3.70 -9.95 2.99
C VAL A 74 4.53 -8.80 2.42
N ALA A 75 5.84 -9.02 2.23
CA ALA A 75 6.74 -7.99 1.69
C ALA A 75 6.31 -7.55 0.27
N GLN A 76 5.95 -8.50 -0.59
CA GLN A 76 5.51 -8.21 -1.95
C GLN A 76 4.23 -7.37 -1.99
N TYR A 77 3.22 -7.71 -1.19
CA TYR A 77 1.95 -6.98 -1.19
C TYR A 77 2.04 -5.64 -0.45
N ALA A 78 2.86 -5.54 0.59
CA ALA A 78 3.13 -4.28 1.27
C ALA A 78 3.73 -3.26 0.29
N ALA A 79 4.75 -3.67 -0.48
CA ALA A 79 5.35 -2.83 -1.51
C ALA A 79 4.35 -2.43 -2.60
N GLN A 80 3.47 -3.33 -3.02
CA GLN A 80 2.45 -3.03 -4.03
C GLN A 80 1.41 -2.02 -3.51
N LEU A 81 1.00 -2.13 -2.25
CA LEU A 81 0.06 -1.22 -1.62
C LEU A 81 0.63 0.21 -1.51
N GLU A 82 1.90 0.33 -1.13
CA GLU A 82 2.61 1.62 -1.09
C GLU A 82 2.66 2.28 -2.46
N GLN A 83 2.99 1.52 -3.52
CA GLN A 83 3.00 2.05 -4.89
C GLN A 83 1.62 2.51 -5.38
N GLU A 84 0.55 1.73 -5.12
CA GLU A 84 -0.81 2.13 -5.52
C GLU A 84 -1.29 3.38 -4.78
N LYS A 85 -1.03 3.47 -3.46
CA LYS A 85 -1.36 4.67 -2.67
C LYS A 85 -0.66 5.90 -3.23
N SER A 86 0.64 5.79 -3.51
CA SER A 86 1.41 6.90 -4.10
C SER A 86 0.86 7.33 -5.47
N LYS A 87 0.50 6.39 -6.36
CA LYS A 87 -0.10 6.72 -7.67
C LYS A 87 -1.43 7.46 -7.53
N HIS A 88 -2.29 7.04 -6.60
CA HIS A 88 -3.57 7.70 -6.35
C HIS A 88 -3.38 9.13 -5.83
N LEU A 89 -2.45 9.35 -4.90
CA LEU A 89 -2.13 10.69 -4.38
C LEU A 89 -1.60 11.61 -5.49
N LEU A 90 -0.70 11.11 -6.34
CA LEU A 90 -0.18 11.87 -7.48
C LEU A 90 -1.30 12.26 -8.46
N ASN A 91 -2.18 11.32 -8.81
CA ASN A 91 -3.32 11.60 -9.69
C ASN A 91 -4.31 12.60 -9.07
N ALA A 92 -4.53 12.54 -7.74
CA ALA A 92 -5.35 13.50 -7.03
C ALA A 92 -4.73 14.90 -7.03
N GLY A 93 -3.41 15.00 -6.81
CA GLY A 93 -2.66 16.26 -6.93
C GLY A 93 -2.72 16.85 -8.34
N ILE A 94 -2.56 16.03 -9.37
CA ILE A 94 -2.71 16.45 -10.78
C ILE A 94 -4.14 16.92 -11.08
N CYS A 95 -5.16 16.25 -10.55
CA CYS A 95 -6.56 16.67 -10.72
C CYS A 95 -6.86 18.04 -10.08
N GLN A 96 -6.25 18.35 -8.93
CA GLN A 96 -6.34 19.66 -8.31
C GLN A 96 -5.55 20.72 -9.07
N LEU A 97 -4.40 20.36 -9.65
CA LEU A 97 -3.61 21.23 -10.53
C LEU A 97 -4.39 21.67 -11.79
N CYS A 98 -5.19 20.78 -12.37
CA CYS A 98 -6.06 21.11 -13.50
C CYS A 98 -7.17 22.13 -13.15
N LYS A 99 -7.50 22.32 -11.87
CA LYS A 99 -8.46 23.34 -11.41
C LYS A 99 -7.84 24.75 -11.30
N ASN A 100 -6.53 24.89 -11.49
CA ASN A 100 -5.77 26.14 -11.56
C ASN A 100 -5.86 27.04 -10.29
N ASP A 101 -6.08 26.44 -9.12
CA ASP A 101 -6.10 27.14 -7.82
C ASP A 101 -4.84 26.82 -7.00
N ILE A 102 -3.90 27.77 -7.01
CA ILE A 102 -2.55 27.67 -6.42
C ILE A 102 -2.60 27.51 -4.89
N VAL A 103 -3.65 28.01 -4.23
CA VAL A 103 -3.80 27.89 -2.77
C VAL A 103 -4.27 26.50 -2.39
N ALA A 104 -5.25 25.97 -3.13
CA ALA A 104 -5.73 24.59 -2.94
C ALA A 104 -4.62 23.57 -3.21
N ILE A 105 -3.79 23.80 -4.23
CA ILE A 105 -2.61 22.96 -4.53
C ILE A 105 -1.63 22.95 -3.35
N ASN A 106 -1.28 24.11 -2.80
CA ASN A 106 -0.32 24.18 -1.69
C ASN A 106 -0.84 23.54 -0.39
N ASN A 107 -2.13 23.71 -0.10
CA ASN A 107 -2.76 23.07 1.06
C ASN A 107 -2.81 21.54 0.90
N ALA A 108 -3.19 21.07 -0.29
CA ALA A 108 -3.22 19.63 -0.57
C ALA A 108 -1.82 19.01 -0.59
N LEU A 109 -0.81 19.71 -1.13
CA LEU A 109 0.58 19.21 -1.13
C LEU A 109 1.13 19.04 0.29
N GLY A 110 0.83 19.99 1.19
CA GLY A 110 1.17 19.88 2.61
C GLY A 110 0.47 18.67 3.25
N GLN A 111 -0.83 18.51 3.00
CA GLN A 111 -1.57 17.34 3.49
C GLN A 111 -1.03 16.02 2.93
N TYR A 112 -0.57 15.98 1.67
CA TYR A 112 0.00 14.77 1.08
C TYR A 112 1.40 14.44 1.62
N GLN A 113 2.23 15.46 1.92
CA GLN A 113 3.51 15.26 2.62
C GLN A 113 3.31 14.75 4.06
N ASP A 114 2.27 15.21 4.74
CA ASP A 114 1.92 14.72 6.09
C ASP A 114 1.37 13.28 6.06
N LEU A 115 0.59 12.93 5.03
CA LEU A 115 0.02 11.59 4.86
C LEU A 115 1.05 10.56 4.39
N ASP A 116 2.00 10.97 3.57
CA ASP A 116 3.07 10.11 3.06
C ASP A 116 4.39 10.91 2.94
N PRO A 117 5.32 10.75 3.90
CA PRO A 117 6.64 11.40 3.86
C PRO A 117 7.47 11.03 2.62
N THR A 118 7.15 9.90 1.97
CA THR A 118 7.84 9.42 0.77
C THR A 118 7.29 10.06 -0.51
N PHE A 119 6.21 10.84 -0.44
CA PHE A 119 5.57 11.52 -1.58
C PHE A 119 6.54 12.40 -2.39
N SER A 120 7.52 13.02 -1.73
CA SER A 120 8.59 13.78 -2.40
C SER A 120 9.52 12.88 -3.24
N GLY A 121 9.80 11.67 -2.76
CA GLY A 121 10.59 10.66 -3.47
C GLY A 121 9.82 10.08 -4.66
N THR A 122 8.53 9.80 -4.50
CA THR A 122 7.70 9.23 -5.57
C THR A 122 7.45 10.21 -6.71
N LEU A 123 7.41 11.52 -6.44
CA LEU A 123 7.46 12.55 -7.48
C LEU A 123 8.75 12.50 -8.33
N LYS A 124 9.90 12.22 -7.70
CA LYS A 124 11.19 12.08 -8.39
C LYS A 124 11.27 10.77 -9.19
N ASP A 125 10.74 9.69 -8.66
CA ASP A 125 10.68 8.39 -9.35
C ASP A 125 9.71 8.44 -10.54
N PHE A 126 8.61 9.20 -10.42
CA PHE A 126 7.67 9.42 -11.52
C PHE A 126 8.29 10.23 -12.68
N ASP A 127 9.16 11.20 -12.38
CA ASP A 127 9.94 11.95 -13.38
C ASP A 127 10.91 11.04 -14.17
N SER A 128 11.28 9.89 -13.61
CA SER A 128 12.28 8.97 -14.19
C SER A 128 11.71 7.68 -14.78
N MET A 129 10.46 7.28 -14.45
CA MET A 129 9.88 5.98 -14.86
C MET A 129 8.92 6.00 -16.05
N THR A 130 8.48 7.15 -16.55
CA THR A 130 7.49 7.18 -17.64
C THR A 130 7.77 8.38 -18.53
N GLN A 131 7.91 8.20 -19.86
CA GLN A 131 7.84 9.32 -20.79
C GLN A 131 6.50 10.02 -20.52
N PRO A 132 6.47 11.17 -19.82
CA PRO A 132 5.22 11.78 -19.49
C PRO A 132 4.74 12.44 -20.79
N ASP A 133 3.49 12.24 -21.15
CA ASP A 133 2.84 13.06 -22.17
C ASP A 133 3.21 14.53 -21.92
N ALA A 134 3.56 15.30 -22.95
CA ALA A 134 4.20 16.62 -22.82
C ALA A 134 3.51 17.57 -21.80
N TRP A 135 2.21 17.39 -21.57
CA TRP A 135 1.44 18.12 -20.57
C TRP A 135 1.75 17.71 -19.11
N LYS A 136 2.04 16.45 -18.82
CA LYS A 136 2.49 15.95 -17.50
C LYS A 136 3.89 16.47 -17.16
N THR A 137 4.80 16.52 -18.12
CA THR A 137 6.14 17.12 -17.96
C THR A 137 6.03 18.62 -17.67
N THR A 138 5.12 19.32 -18.35
CA THR A 138 4.84 20.75 -18.11
C THR A 138 4.28 20.97 -16.70
N LEU A 139 3.43 20.08 -16.21
CA LEU A 139 2.86 20.14 -14.86
C LEU A 139 3.92 19.87 -13.79
N LEU A 140 4.75 18.83 -13.97
CA LEU A 140 5.86 18.50 -13.07
C LEU A 140 6.88 19.62 -12.99
N LEU A 141 7.21 20.27 -14.12
CA LEU A 141 8.07 21.45 -14.14
C LEU A 141 7.48 22.61 -13.32
N ARG A 142 6.18 22.88 -13.45
CA ARG A 142 5.49 23.91 -12.64
C ARG A 142 5.47 23.59 -11.16
N VAL A 143 5.27 22.32 -10.79
CA VAL A 143 5.34 21.87 -9.38
C VAL A 143 6.77 22.03 -8.85
N LYS A 144 7.79 21.65 -9.64
CA LYS A 144 9.21 21.80 -9.28
C LYS A 144 9.62 23.27 -9.11
N GLU A 145 9.13 24.16 -9.97
CA GLU A 145 9.34 25.60 -9.84
C GLU A 145 8.65 26.17 -8.60
N ALA A 146 7.41 25.74 -8.31
CA ALA A 146 6.68 26.16 -7.11
C ALA A 146 7.34 25.67 -5.80
N LEU A 147 7.94 24.48 -5.80
CA LEU A 147 8.69 23.95 -4.66
C LEU A 147 10.01 24.71 -4.44
N LYS A 148 10.80 24.95 -5.51
CA LYS A 148 12.01 25.78 -5.42
C LYS A 148 11.72 27.20 -4.94
N ALA A 149 10.59 27.77 -5.34
CA ALA A 149 10.16 29.09 -4.89
C ALA A 149 9.84 29.15 -3.38
N LYS A 150 9.47 28.02 -2.76
CA LYS A 150 9.31 27.91 -1.30
C LYS A 150 10.65 27.77 -0.57
N GLU A 151 11.56 26.94 -1.08
CA GLU A 151 12.90 26.78 -0.50
C GLU A 151 13.68 28.11 -0.45
N LEU A 152 13.52 28.95 -1.48
CA LEU A 152 14.12 30.30 -1.53
C LEU A 152 13.48 31.33 -0.59
N GLN A 153 12.28 31.08 -0.06
CA GLN A 153 11.62 31.97 0.91
C GLN A 153 11.95 31.63 2.36
N GLU A 154 12.38 30.40 2.65
CA GLU A 154 12.81 29.98 3.99
C GLU A 154 14.28 30.32 4.27
N ASP A 155 15.14 30.39 3.25
CA ASP A 155 16.56 30.74 3.39
C ASP A 155 16.83 32.26 3.55
N ASP A 156 15.85 33.13 3.32
CA ASP A 156 16.01 34.61 3.44
C ASP A 156 15.65 35.14 4.85
N LEU A 157 15.40 34.24 5.82
CA LEU A 157 15.03 34.59 7.20
C LEU A 157 15.94 33.97 8.29
N THR A 158 17.18 33.59 7.94
CA THR A 158 18.24 33.20 8.90
C THR A 158 19.49 34.05 8.71
#